data_AF-A0A672S264-F1
#
_entry.id   AF-A0A672S264-F1
#
_cell.length_a   1.000
_cell.length_b   1.000
_cell.length_c   1.000
_cell.angle_alpha   90.00
_cell.angle_beta   90.00
_cell.angle_gamma   90.00
#
_symmetry.space_group_name_H-M   'P 1'
#
loop_
_entity.id
_entity.type
_entity.pdbx_description
1 polymer ?
#
loop_
_entity_poly.entity_id
_entity_poly.type
_entity_poly.pdbx_seq_one_letter_code
_entity_poly.pdbx_strand_id
1 'polypeptide(L)' 'MKYTSPTLPPLKSEHFKPCQEKDLAYCLNDGECFVIETLSGPHKHCRCKEGFQGIRCDQFLPKTDSILSDPSECTCNLLE' A
#
# COMPACT_ATOMS: atom_id res chain seq x y z
N MET A 1 -30.57 4.88 32.50
CA MET A 1 -29.24 4.88 31.84
C MET A 1 -29.38 4.09 30.54
N LYS A 2 -29.21 4.73 29.38
CA LYS A 2 -29.28 4.06 28.08
C LYS A 2 -27.86 3.69 27.67
N TYR A 3 -27.55 2.39 27.66
CA TYR A 3 -26.28 1.90 27.12
C TYR A 3 -26.35 2.01 25.60
N THR A 4 -25.62 2.97 25.03
CA THR A 4 -25.36 3.02 23.59
C THR A 4 -24.40 1.89 23.25
N SER A 5 -24.87 0.92 22.48
CA SER A 5 -24.07 -0.17 21.93
C SER A 5 -22.90 0.39 21.11
N PRO A 6 -21.68 -0.19 21.15
CA PRO A 6 -20.57 0.26 20.32
C PRO A 6 -20.97 0.12 18.84
N THR A 7 -20.96 1.24 18.11
CA THR A 7 -21.14 1.21 16.65
C THR A 7 -19.93 0.50 16.05
N LEU A 8 -20.17 -0.58 15.30
CA LEU A 8 -19.11 -1.26 14.54
C LEU A 8 -18.44 -0.22 13.63
N PRO A 9 -17.10 -0.10 13.62
CA PRO A 9 -16.44 0.84 12.72
C PRO A 9 -16.83 0.52 11.27
N PRO A 10 -17.00 1.54 10.41
CA PRO A 10 -17.28 1.31 9.01
C PRO A 10 -16.18 0.43 8.41
N LEU A 11 -16.60 -0.61 7.66
CA LEU A 11 -15.70 -1.57 7.01
C LEU A 11 -14.74 -0.90 6.00
N LYS A 12 -15.05 0.34 5.62
CA LYS A 12 -14.31 1.17 4.66
C LYS A 12 -13.71 2.34 5.41
N SER A 13 -12.39 2.52 5.24
CA SER A 13 -11.71 3.68 5.78
C SER A 13 -12.13 4.94 5.02
N GLU A 14 -12.49 5.99 5.75
CA GLU A 14 -12.88 7.29 5.17
C GLU A 14 -11.72 8.00 4.45
N HIS A 15 -10.48 7.60 4.75
CA HIS A 15 -9.28 8.23 4.20
C HIS A 15 -8.92 7.74 2.79
N PHE A 16 -9.45 6.59 2.37
CA PHE A 16 -9.12 5.99 1.08
C PHE A 16 -10.35 6.02 0.18
N LYS A 17 -10.34 6.93 -0.78
CA LYS A 17 -11.40 7.02 -1.79
C LYS A 17 -11.00 6.26 -3.04
N PRO A 18 -11.85 5.43 -3.66
CA PRO A 18 -11.54 4.81 -4.94
C PRO A 18 -11.19 5.86 -6.01
N CYS A 19 -10.26 5.54 -6.89
CA CYS A 19 -9.97 6.40 -8.04
C CYS A 19 -11.20 6.55 -8.95
N GLN A 20 -11.30 7.69 -9.63
CA GLN A 20 -12.27 7.89 -10.70
C GLN A 20 -11.92 6.99 -11.89
N GLU A 21 -12.90 6.67 -12.73
CA GLU A 21 -12.71 5.76 -13.88
C GLU A 21 -11.56 6.20 -14.81
N LYS A 22 -11.46 7.51 -15.07
CA LYS A 22 -10.37 8.13 -15.85
C LYS A 22 -8.96 7.92 -15.26
N ASP A 23 -8.89 7.64 -13.96
CA ASP A 23 -7.65 7.54 -13.20
C ASP A 23 -7.25 6.08 -12.92
N LEU A 24 -8.08 5.09 -13.30
CA LEU A 24 -7.80 3.67 -13.09
C LEU A 24 -6.53 3.20 -13.80
N ALA A 25 -6.17 3.81 -14.94
CA ALA A 25 -4.94 3.52 -15.67
C ALA A 25 -3.65 4.05 -14.98
N TYR A 26 -3.78 4.76 -13.85
CA TYR A 26 -2.61 5.17 -13.07
C TYR A 26 -1.87 3.96 -12.50
N CYS A 27 -2.60 3.00 -11.94
CA CYS A 27 -2.06 1.73 -11.46
C CYS A 27 -2.07 0.70 -12.58
N LEU A 28 -0.90 0.13 -12.89
CA LEU A 28 -0.73 -0.91 -13.90
C LEU A 28 -0.82 -2.30 -13.27
N ASN A 29 -0.79 -3.35 -14.10
CA ASN A 29 -0.70 -4.74 -13.67
C ASN A 29 -1.75 -5.16 -12.62
N ASP A 30 -3.00 -4.76 -12.85
CA ASP A 30 -4.15 -4.99 -11.96
C ASP A 30 -3.99 -4.40 -10.54
N GLY A 31 -3.18 -3.34 -10.37
CA GLY A 31 -3.04 -2.66 -9.08
C GLY A 31 -4.32 -1.93 -8.65
N GLU A 32 -4.67 -1.99 -7.37
CA GLU A 32 -5.83 -1.28 -6.82
C GLU A 32 -5.50 0.22 -6.67
N CYS A 33 -6.34 1.09 -7.25
CA CYS A 33 -6.13 2.54 -7.23
C CYS A 33 -7.01 3.24 -6.18
N PHE A 34 -6.38 4.09 -5.37
CA PHE A 34 -7.08 4.94 -4.40
C PHE A 34 -6.47 6.34 -4.34
N VAL A 35 -7.29 7.29 -3.89
CA VAL A 35 -6.92 8.67 -3.64
C VAL A 35 -6.84 8.89 -2.13
N ILE A 36 -5.72 9.44 -1.68
CA ILE A 36 -5.52 9.90 -0.31
C ILE A 36 -5.53 11.42 -0.31
N GLU A 37 -6.39 12.02 0.52
CA GLU A 37 -6.37 13.45 0.77
C GLU A 37 -5.28 13.76 1.81
N THR A 38 -4.26 14.50 1.40
CA THR A 38 -3.17 14.97 2.26
C THR A 38 -3.21 16.50 2.39
N LEU A 39 -2.37 17.08 3.25
CA LEU A 39 -2.23 18.54 3.37
C LEU A 39 -1.78 19.21 2.06
N SER A 40 -1.06 18.49 1.21
CA SER A 40 -0.61 18.93 -0.12
C SER A 40 -1.65 18.70 -1.23
N GLY A 41 -2.82 18.14 -0.89
CA GLY A 41 -3.90 17.84 -1.82
C GLY A 41 -4.14 16.34 -2.04
N PRO A 42 -5.03 16.00 -2.99
CA PRO A 42 -5.36 14.62 -3.32
C PRO A 42 -4.24 13.96 -4.13
N HIS A 43 -3.69 12.86 -3.61
CA HIS A 43 -2.67 12.07 -4.30
C HIS A 43 -3.19 10.67 -4.63
N LYS A 44 -2.76 10.15 -5.78
CA LYS A 44 -3.06 8.79 -6.22
C LYS A 44 -2.04 7.81 -5.66
N HIS A 45 -2.53 6.70 -5.17
CA HIS A 45 -1.74 5.62 -4.61
C HIS A 45 -2.21 4.28 -5.17
N CYS A 46 -1.26 3.36 -5.33
CA CYS A 46 -1.51 2.02 -5.85
C CYS A 46 -1.19 0.99 -4.78
N ARG A 47 -2.07 0.00 -4.63
CA ARG A 47 -1.75 -1.26 -3.96
C ARG A 47 -1.46 -2.29 -5.04
N CYS A 48 -0.20 -2.68 -5.15
CA CYS A 48 0.25 -3.60 -6.18
C CYS A 48 -0.17 -5.03 -5.88
N LYS A 49 -0.48 -5.75 -6.95
CA LYS A 49 -0.67 -7.20 -6.92
C LYS A 49 0.67 -7.88 -6.63
N GLU A 50 0.61 -9.09 -6.10
CA GLU A 50 1.79 -9.92 -5.87
C GLU A 50 2.64 -10.05 -7.15
N GLY A 51 3.96 -9.87 -7.00
CA GLY A 51 4.90 -9.88 -8.12
C GLY A 51 5.12 -8.52 -8.78
N PHE A 52 4.47 -7.44 -8.31
CA PHE A 52 4.66 -6.08 -8.82
C PHE A 52 4.96 -5.08 -7.71
N GLN A 53 5.76 -4.05 -8.04
CA GLN A 53 6.13 -2.95 -7.15
C GLN A 53 6.24 -1.62 -7.90
N GLY A 54 6.58 -0.56 -7.17
CA GLY A 54 6.70 0.80 -7.69
C GLY A 54 5.43 1.62 -7.49
N ILE A 55 5.54 2.94 -7.68
CA ILE A 55 4.44 3.91 -7.45
C ILE A 55 3.21 3.60 -8.31
N ARG A 56 3.43 3.01 -9.50
CA ARG A 56 2.39 2.65 -10.47
C ARG A 56 2.25 1.14 -10.68
N CYS A 57 2.90 0.31 -9.87
CA CYS A 57 2.94 -1.14 -10.05
C CYS A 57 3.50 -1.59 -11.40
N ASP A 58 4.40 -0.80 -11.99
CA ASP A 58 5.00 -1.02 -13.32
C ASP A 58 6.28 -1.86 -13.28
N GLN A 59 6.84 -2.07 -12.08
CA GLN A 59 8.06 -2.84 -11.89
C GLN A 59 7.71 -4.27 -11.46
N PHE A 60 8.33 -5.25 -12.08
CA PHE A 60 8.22 -6.64 -11.63
C PHE A 60 9.08 -6.85 -10.38
N LEU A 61 8.55 -7.56 -9.39
CA LEU A 61 9.34 -8.12 -8.30
C LEU A 61 9.90 -9.45 -8.82
N PRO A 62 11.19 -9.52 -9.20
CA PRO A 62 11.78 -10.81 -9.48
C PRO A 62 11.55 -11.70 -8.25
N LYS A 63 11.05 -12.92 -8.48
CA LYS A 63 10.96 -13.95 -7.45
C LYS A 63 12.38 -14.34 -7.05
N THR A 64 13.03 -13.52 -6.25
CA THR A 64 14.02 -14.04 -5.33
C THR A 64 13.18 -14.75 -4.30
N ASP A 65 13.11 -16.08 -4.38
CA ASP A 65 12.95 -16.83 -3.15
C ASP A 65 13.92 -16.19 -2.16
N SER A 66 13.41 -15.74 -1.03
CA SER A 66 14.15 -15.18 0.08
C SER A 66 15.10 -16.22 0.67
N ILE A 67 16.03 -16.75 -0.13
CA ILE A 67 17.19 -17.51 0.34
C ILE A 67 17.99 -16.53 1.19
N LEU A 68 17.59 -16.49 2.46
CA LEU A 68 18.35 -16.09 3.62
C LEU A 68 18.65 -14.58 3.75
N SER A 69 17.63 -13.76 4.05
CA SER A 69 17.85 -12.68 5.03
C SER A 69 17.64 -13.26 6.42
N ASP A 70 18.52 -14.20 6.80
CA ASP A 70 18.70 -14.59 8.19
C ASP A 70 19.12 -13.33 8.95
N PRO A 71 18.42 -12.94 10.04
CA PRO A 71 18.72 -11.73 10.80
C PRO A 71 20.13 -11.66 11.41
N SER A 72 20.96 -12.69 11.21
CA SER A 72 22.37 -12.75 11.60
C SER A 72 23.33 -11.94 10.70
N GLU A 73 22.95 -11.57 9.47
CA GLU A 73 23.81 -10.75 8.58
C GLU A 73 23.56 -9.24 8.64
N CYS A 74 22.53 -8.77 9.34
CA CYS A 74 22.45 -7.36 9.74
C CYS A 74 23.34 -7.11 10.99
N THR A 75 24.56 -7.65 10.99
CA THR A 75 25.60 -7.06 11.82
C THR A 75 25.95 -5.73 11.18
N CYS A 76 25.39 -4.66 11.75
CA CYS A 76 25.96 -3.33 11.60
C CYS A 76 27.43 -3.41 12.04
N ASN A 77 28.33 -3.70 11.10
CA ASN A 77 29.76 -3.41 11.23
C ASN A 77 29.93 -1.89 11.17
N LEU A 78 29.45 -1.23 12.22
CA LEU A 78 29.94 0.07 12.65
C LEU A 78 30.94 -0.17 13.79
N LEU A 79 31.96 -0.97 13.49
CA LEU A 79 33.25 -0.92 14.15
C LEU A 79 34.28 -0.59 13.07
N GLU A 80 34.38 0.69 12.75
CA GLU A 80 35.66 1.40 12.64
C GLU A 80 35.48 2.79 13.28
#